data_AF-A6LNX0-F1
#
_entry.id   AF-A6LNX0-F1
#
_cell.length_a   1.000
_cell.length_b   1.000
_cell.length_c   1.000
_cell.angle_alpha   90.00
_cell.angle_beta   90.00
_cell.angle_gamma   90.00
#
_symmetry.space_group_name_H-M   'P 1'
#
loop_
_entity.id
_entity.type
_entity.pdbx_description
1 polymer ?
#
loop_
_entity_poly.entity_id
_entity_poly.type
_entity_poly.pdbx_seq_one_letter_code
_entity_poly.pdbx_strand_id
1 'polypeptide(L)'
;MIRIFLSSFAVLVTIMIFFSKNVFNSFLYRTSLSVLMVAIYAVYFAPDVAITEAMLGALLATFIYLLSFKIHSKLRVAIVKIPVIAQKYQDSYIGIVPSIMDDFSKLYNHKIEYLEVEDIEKCKELAQSGEVDLAISFDGDFKILSIPYYNVNGVEMSYFELLELGENSNVHKSSNKILYFTFPDKNSIVYLEFQDFYNQEYINNVLKRYKLGGI
;
A
#
# COMPACT_ATOMS: atom_id res chain seq x y z
N MET A 1 -42.31 -25.54 9.80
CA MET A 1 -41.69 -24.44 10.58
C MET A 1 -40.24 -24.19 10.15
N ILE A 2 -39.35 -25.19 10.21
CA ILE A 2 -37.92 -25.06 9.83
C ILE A 2 -37.70 -24.52 8.41
N ARG A 3 -38.49 -24.94 7.41
CA ARG A 3 -38.40 -24.48 6.01
C ARG A 3 -38.62 -22.96 5.85
N ILE A 4 -39.65 -22.44 6.53
CA ILE A 4 -40.02 -21.03 6.47
C ILE A 4 -38.96 -20.18 7.18
N PHE A 5 -38.47 -20.66 8.33
CA PHE A 5 -37.39 -20.03 9.06
C PHE A 5 -36.11 -19.90 8.21
N LEU A 6 -35.66 -21.00 7.60
CA LEU A 6 -34.47 -20.99 6.73
C LEU A 6 -34.66 -20.06 5.53
N SER A 7 -35.82 -20.10 4.88
CA SER A 7 -36.10 -19.25 3.72
C SER A 7 -36.13 -17.77 4.08
N SER A 8 -36.72 -17.42 5.23
CA SER A 8 -36.73 -16.03 5.74
C SER A 8 -35.32 -15.55 6.10
N PHE A 9 -34.52 -16.42 6.72
CA PHE A 9 -33.12 -16.11 7.04
C PHE A 9 -32.27 -15.91 5.77
N ALA A 10 -32.51 -16.70 4.72
CA ALA A 10 -31.88 -16.52 3.40
C ALA A 10 -32.11 -15.13 2.81
N VAL A 11 -33.37 -14.65 2.87
CA VAL A 11 -33.75 -13.33 2.37
C VAL A 11 -33.03 -12.24 3.16
N LEU A 12 -32.95 -12.37 4.48
CA LEU A 12 -32.23 -11.42 5.33
C LEU A 12 -30.74 -11.36 4.97
N VAL A 13 -30.07 -12.51 4.84
CA VAL A 13 -28.66 -12.56 4.42
C VAL A 13 -28.48 -11.93 3.03
N THR A 14 -29.42 -12.17 2.11
CA THR A 14 -29.40 -11.56 0.77
C THR A 14 -29.45 -10.04 0.85
N ILE A 15 -30.31 -9.47 1.70
CA ILE A 15 -30.36 -8.03 1.95
C ILE A 15 -29.01 -7.52 2.48
N MET A 16 -28.40 -8.23 3.44
CA MET A 16 -27.09 -7.85 3.98
C MET A 16 -25.97 -7.83 2.93
N ILE A 17 -26.01 -8.73 1.93
CA ILE A 17 -25.06 -8.72 0.80
C ILE A 17 -25.13 -7.38 0.05
N PHE A 18 -26.33 -6.90 -0.29
CA PHE A 18 -26.51 -5.68 -1.08
C PHE A 18 -26.16 -4.40 -0.31
N PHE A 19 -26.37 -4.37 1.01
CA PHE A 19 -26.07 -3.20 1.84
C PHE A 19 -24.66 -3.17 2.41
N SER A 20 -23.87 -4.24 2.19
CA SER A 20 -22.49 -4.30 2.67
C SER A 20 -21.58 -3.40 1.83
N LYS A 21 -20.98 -2.40 2.49
CA LYS A 21 -20.01 -1.46 1.87
C LYS A 21 -18.64 -2.10 1.63
N ASN A 22 -18.29 -3.13 2.41
CA ASN A 22 -17.00 -3.81 2.30
C ASN A 22 -17.15 -5.05 1.42
N VAL A 23 -16.34 -5.12 0.35
CA VAL A 23 -16.35 -6.23 -0.63
C VAL A 23 -16.10 -7.58 0.06
N PHE A 24 -15.23 -7.63 1.07
CA PHE A 24 -14.95 -8.83 1.83
C PHE A 24 -16.16 -9.29 2.66
N ASN A 25 -16.86 -8.35 3.29
CA ASN A 25 -18.09 -8.66 4.05
C ASN A 25 -19.20 -9.14 3.12
N SER A 26 -19.36 -8.52 1.94
CA SER A 26 -20.33 -8.95 0.93
C SER A 26 -20.06 -10.39 0.47
N PHE A 27 -18.78 -10.76 0.35
CA PHE A 27 -18.35 -12.12 0.05
C PHE A 27 -18.65 -13.12 1.18
N LEU A 28 -18.38 -12.76 2.44
CA LEU A 28 -18.71 -13.62 3.59
C LEU A 28 -20.22 -13.89 3.66
N TYR A 29 -21.04 -12.86 3.43
CA TYR A 29 -22.49 -13.01 3.37
C TYR A 29 -22.92 -13.86 2.17
N ARG A 30 -22.28 -13.73 1.01
CA ARG A 30 -22.55 -14.59 -0.16
C ARG A 30 -22.22 -16.06 0.09
N THR A 31 -21.11 -16.34 0.76
CA THR A 31 -20.71 -17.70 1.15
C THR A 31 -21.69 -18.29 2.16
N SER A 32 -22.07 -17.49 3.15
CA SER A 32 -23.08 -17.87 4.16
C SER A 32 -24.43 -18.19 3.52
N LEU A 33 -24.84 -17.40 2.52
CA LEU A 33 -26.07 -17.66 1.74
C LEU A 33 -26.00 -19.00 1.00
N SER A 34 -24.84 -19.36 0.43
CA SER A 34 -24.68 -20.64 -0.26
C SER A 34 -24.77 -21.84 0.70
N VAL A 35 -24.11 -21.77 1.86
CA VAL A 35 -24.24 -22.80 2.90
C VAL A 35 -25.68 -22.95 3.38
N LEU A 36 -26.39 -21.83 3.50
CA LEU A 36 -27.80 -21.81 3.86
C LEU A 36 -28.68 -22.45 2.76
N MET A 37 -28.37 -22.21 1.48
CA MET A 37 -29.05 -22.87 0.37
C MET A 37 -28.86 -24.39 0.37
N VAL A 38 -27.66 -24.89 0.71
CA VAL A 38 -27.43 -26.33 0.90
C VAL A 38 -28.39 -26.90 1.95
N ALA A 39 -28.53 -26.22 3.09
CA ALA A 39 -29.47 -26.64 4.14
C ALA A 39 -30.94 -26.59 3.68
N ILE A 40 -31.32 -25.56 2.91
CA ILE A 40 -32.66 -25.48 2.30
C ILE A 40 -32.88 -26.68 1.37
N TYR A 41 -31.99 -26.93 0.41
CA TYR A 41 -32.14 -28.04 -0.54
C TYR A 41 -32.21 -29.40 0.15
N ALA A 42 -31.41 -29.62 1.21
CA ALA A 42 -31.49 -30.82 2.02
C ALA A 42 -32.87 -30.99 2.68
N VAL A 43 -33.43 -29.93 3.25
CA VAL A 43 -34.76 -29.95 3.90
C VAL A 43 -35.91 -30.12 2.88
N TYR A 44 -35.70 -29.72 1.63
CA TYR A 44 -36.62 -29.95 0.51
C TYR A 44 -36.45 -31.33 -0.15
N PHE A 45 -35.60 -32.20 0.40
CA PHE A 45 -35.31 -33.54 -0.14
C PHE A 45 -34.75 -33.48 -1.58
N ALA A 46 -33.94 -32.47 -1.87
CA ALA A 46 -33.20 -32.33 -3.12
C ALA A 46 -31.69 -32.54 -2.85
N PRO A 47 -31.24 -33.77 -2.54
CA PRO A 47 -29.86 -34.05 -2.12
C PRO A 47 -28.85 -33.76 -3.24
N ASP A 48 -29.18 -34.07 -4.49
CA ASP A 48 -28.29 -33.82 -5.62
C ASP A 48 -28.02 -32.33 -5.79
N VAL A 49 -29.07 -31.51 -5.70
CA VAL A 49 -28.96 -30.05 -5.75
C VAL A 49 -28.15 -29.53 -4.56
N ALA A 50 -28.38 -30.07 -3.36
CA ALA A 50 -27.63 -29.69 -2.16
C ALA A 50 -26.12 -29.96 -2.30
N ILE A 51 -25.74 -31.12 -2.85
CA ILE A 51 -24.33 -31.48 -3.09
C ILE A 51 -23.72 -30.53 -4.14
N THR A 52 -24.44 -30.27 -5.23
CA THR A 52 -23.94 -29.35 -6.26
C THR A 52 -23.75 -27.92 -5.75
N GLU A 53 -24.68 -27.41 -4.92
CA GLU A 53 -24.56 -26.08 -4.31
C GLU A 53 -23.39 -26.03 -3.32
N ALA A 54 -23.16 -27.11 -2.55
CA ALA A 54 -22.02 -27.17 -1.64
C ALA A 54 -20.68 -27.12 -2.41
N MET A 55 -20.57 -27.84 -3.52
CA MET A 55 -19.35 -27.87 -4.32
C MET A 55 -19.13 -26.58 -5.13
N LEU A 56 -20.16 -26.10 -5.84
CA LEU A 56 -20.02 -24.97 -6.76
C LEU A 56 -20.24 -23.62 -6.06
N GLY A 57 -21.29 -23.52 -5.25
CA GLY A 57 -21.69 -22.27 -4.60
C GLY A 57 -20.85 -21.95 -3.37
N ALA A 58 -20.64 -22.91 -2.47
CA ALA A 58 -19.97 -22.65 -1.20
C ALA A 58 -18.43 -22.80 -1.33
N LEU A 59 -17.97 -23.79 -2.10
CA LEU A 59 -16.55 -24.13 -2.19
C LEU A 59 -15.88 -23.46 -3.40
N LEU A 60 -16.27 -23.80 -4.63
CA LEU A 60 -15.60 -23.27 -5.83
C LEU A 60 -15.68 -21.74 -5.95
N ALA A 61 -16.86 -21.16 -5.77
CA ALA A 61 -17.01 -19.69 -5.84
C ALA A 61 -16.16 -18.98 -4.79
N THR A 62 -16.04 -19.55 -3.59
CA THR A 62 -15.17 -19.05 -2.52
C THR A 62 -13.70 -19.12 -2.92
N PHE A 63 -13.27 -20.24 -3.50
CA PHE A 63 -11.90 -20.37 -4.02
C PHE A 63 -11.60 -19.37 -5.14
N ILE A 64 -12.49 -19.22 -6.12
CA ILE A 64 -12.31 -18.25 -7.22
C ILE A 64 -12.28 -16.82 -6.68
N TYR A 65 -13.15 -16.50 -5.72
CA TYR A 65 -13.15 -15.19 -5.08
C TYR A 65 -11.84 -14.92 -4.37
N LEU A 66 -11.36 -15.84 -3.52
CA LEU A 66 -10.08 -15.70 -2.83
C LEU A 66 -8.90 -15.57 -3.80
N LEU A 67 -8.94 -16.32 -4.92
CA LEU A 67 -7.93 -16.22 -5.97
C LEU A 67 -7.96 -14.85 -6.67
N SER A 68 -9.16 -14.33 -6.93
CA SER A 68 -9.38 -13.01 -7.54
C SER A 68 -9.02 -11.88 -6.58
N PHE A 69 -9.14 -12.12 -5.27
CA PHE A 69 -8.79 -11.19 -4.20
C PHE A 69 -7.29 -11.16 -3.90
N LYS A 70 -6.44 -11.75 -4.76
CA LYS A 70 -5.01 -11.45 -4.77
C LYS A 70 -4.83 -10.01 -5.24
N ILE A 71 -5.12 -9.08 -4.32
CA ILE A 71 -5.12 -7.64 -4.50
C ILE A 71 -3.71 -7.26 -4.96
N HIS A 72 -3.57 -6.97 -6.25
CA HIS A 72 -2.46 -6.14 -6.70
C HIS A 72 -2.92 -4.72 -6.45
N SER A 73 -2.87 -4.27 -5.18
CA SER A 73 -3.16 -2.86 -4.92
C SER A 73 -2.10 -2.07 -5.65
N LYS A 74 -2.55 -1.17 -6.53
CA LYS A 74 -1.65 -0.26 -7.22
C LYS A 74 -1.35 0.86 -6.24
N LEU A 75 -0.16 0.83 -5.65
CA LEU A 75 0.28 1.81 -4.67
C LEU A 75 0.82 3.03 -5.42
N ARG A 76 0.15 4.17 -5.27
CA ARG A 76 0.62 5.45 -5.82
C ARG A 76 1.58 6.09 -4.82
N VAL A 77 2.80 6.35 -5.26
CA VAL A 77 3.90 6.85 -4.44
C VAL A 77 4.38 8.19 -4.98
N ALA A 78 4.14 9.28 -4.25
CA ALA A 78 4.67 10.59 -4.64
C ALA A 78 6.16 10.70 -4.27
N ILE A 79 6.99 11.05 -5.26
CA ILE A 79 8.44 11.22 -5.10
C ILE A 79 8.92 12.52 -5.73
N VAL A 80 10.00 13.05 -5.16
CA VAL A 80 10.78 14.16 -5.72
C VAL A 80 12.08 13.59 -6.26
N LYS A 81 12.53 14.13 -7.39
CA LYS A 81 13.81 13.76 -7.98
C LYS A 81 14.96 14.33 -7.14
N ILE A 82 15.56 13.48 -6.30
CA ILE A 82 16.73 13.83 -5.49
C ILE A 82 17.80 12.77 -5.73
N PRO A 83 19.06 13.16 -6.01
CA PRO A 83 20.13 12.21 -6.28
C PRO A 83 20.32 11.21 -5.14
N VAL A 84 20.59 9.95 -5.50
CA VAL A 84 20.66 8.78 -4.59
C VAL A 84 19.33 8.38 -3.94
N ILE A 85 18.42 9.32 -3.66
CA ILE A 85 17.12 9.06 -3.03
C ILE A 85 16.11 8.48 -4.01
N ALA A 86 15.87 9.18 -5.12
CA ALA A 86 14.98 8.78 -6.19
C ALA A 86 15.37 9.52 -7.47
N GLN A 87 15.94 8.79 -8.43
CA GLN A 87 16.28 9.29 -9.75
C GLN A 87 15.54 8.49 -10.80
N LYS A 88 15.09 9.18 -11.85
CA LYS A 88 14.56 8.54 -13.04
C LYS A 88 15.72 8.06 -13.91
N TYR A 89 15.74 6.78 -14.21
CA TYR A 89 16.67 6.15 -15.15
C TYR A 89 15.87 5.42 -16.22
N GLN A 90 15.90 5.94 -17.45
CA GLN A 90 15.05 5.48 -18.54
C GLN A 90 13.55 5.53 -18.14
N ASP A 91 12.90 4.37 -18.06
CA ASP A 91 11.47 4.20 -17.73
C ASP A 91 11.26 3.70 -16.29
N SER A 92 12.27 3.74 -15.43
CA SER A 92 12.20 3.27 -14.04
C SER A 92 12.84 4.26 -13.07
N TYR A 93 12.52 4.11 -11.78
CA TYR A 93 13.14 4.91 -10.73
C TYR A 93 14.15 4.06 -9.96
N ILE A 94 15.31 4.65 -9.68
CA ILE A 94 16.41 4.03 -8.94
C ILE A 94 16.78 4.93 -7.77
N GLY A 95 17.07 4.35 -6.61
CA GLY A 95 17.49 5.07 -5.42
C GLY A 95 17.04 4.38 -4.15
N ILE A 96 17.32 5.00 -3.01
CA ILE A 96 16.93 4.48 -1.70
C ILE A 96 15.41 4.26 -1.65
N VAL A 97 14.61 5.25 -2.02
CA VAL A 97 13.15 5.17 -1.95
C VAL A 97 12.61 4.09 -2.90
N PRO A 98 12.96 4.07 -4.21
CA PRO A 98 12.56 2.99 -5.09
C PRO A 98 12.98 1.60 -4.61
N SER A 99 14.21 1.44 -4.09
CA SER A 99 14.68 0.15 -3.58
C SER A 99 13.84 -0.37 -2.41
N ILE A 100 13.43 0.52 -1.50
CA ILE A 100 12.57 0.17 -0.38
C ILE A 100 11.19 -0.25 -0.87
N MET A 101 10.62 0.50 -1.83
CA MET A 101 9.31 0.20 -2.40
C MET A 101 9.31 -1.10 -3.21
N ASP A 102 10.40 -1.43 -3.91
CA ASP A 102 10.56 -2.68 -4.63
C ASP A 102 10.59 -3.89 -3.70
N ASP A 103 11.34 -3.79 -2.59
CA ASP A 103 11.41 -4.84 -1.58
C ASP A 103 10.03 -5.01 -0.89
N PHE A 104 9.33 -3.91 -0.59
CA PHE A 104 7.96 -3.91 -0.05
C PHE A 104 6.95 -4.54 -1.03
N SER A 105 7.01 -4.11 -2.31
CA SER A 105 6.15 -4.60 -3.39
C SER A 105 6.28 -6.11 -3.60
N LYS A 106 7.50 -6.65 -3.54
CA LYS A 106 7.73 -8.10 -3.65
C LYS A 106 7.15 -8.89 -2.49
N LEU A 107 7.21 -8.34 -1.28
CA LEU A 107 6.75 -9.03 -0.07
C LEU A 107 5.21 -9.06 0.02
N TYR A 108 4.55 -7.93 -0.24
CA TYR A 108 3.09 -7.78 -0.11
C TYR A 108 2.33 -7.82 -1.45
N ASN A 109 3.04 -8.06 -2.55
CA ASN A 109 2.48 -8.20 -3.90
C ASN A 109 1.71 -6.95 -4.39
N HIS A 110 2.19 -5.76 -4.04
CA HIS A 110 1.69 -4.49 -4.57
C HIS A 110 2.32 -4.15 -5.92
N LYS A 111 1.62 -3.35 -6.73
CA LYS A 111 2.22 -2.73 -7.91
C LYS A 111 2.52 -1.26 -7.60
N ILE A 112 3.77 -0.84 -7.67
CA ILE A 112 4.14 0.55 -7.39
C ILE A 112 3.94 1.41 -8.65
N GLU A 113 3.35 2.59 -8.46
CA GLU A 113 3.26 3.66 -9.45
C GLU A 113 3.82 4.94 -8.85
N TYR A 114 4.94 5.40 -9.40
CA TYR A 114 5.56 6.63 -8.95
C TYR A 114 4.93 7.85 -9.62
N LEU A 115 4.59 8.84 -8.81
CA LEU A 115 4.19 10.17 -9.24
C LEU A 115 5.33 11.13 -8.93
N GLU A 116 6.06 11.57 -9.96
CA GLU A 116 7.13 12.55 -9.82
C GLU A 116 6.52 13.95 -9.65
N VAL A 117 6.97 14.67 -8.62
CA VAL A 117 6.58 16.06 -8.33
C VAL A 117 7.80 16.95 -8.13
N GLU A 118 7.58 18.26 -8.22
CA GLU A 118 8.63 19.28 -8.23
C GLU A 118 9.28 19.49 -6.86
N ASP A 119 8.51 19.43 -5.78
CA ASP A 119 9.01 19.64 -4.42
C ASP A 119 8.38 18.68 -3.38
N ILE A 120 9.01 18.64 -2.21
CA ILE A 120 8.61 17.76 -1.10
C ILE A 120 7.30 18.23 -0.43
N GLU A 121 6.97 19.52 -0.49
CA GLU A 121 5.73 20.04 0.08
C GLU A 121 4.52 19.56 -0.72
N LYS A 122 4.62 19.53 -2.05
CA LYS A 122 3.60 19.01 -2.96
C LYS A 122 3.42 17.49 -2.81
N CYS A 123 4.50 16.75 -2.53
CA CYS A 123 4.39 15.35 -2.12
C CYS A 123 3.48 15.20 -0.90
N LYS A 124 3.67 16.05 0.12
CA LYS A 124 2.89 16.04 1.34
C LYS A 124 1.43 16.46 1.09
N GLU A 125 1.20 17.50 0.29
CA GLU A 125 -0.14 17.93 -0.10
C GLU A 125 -0.94 16.80 -0.76
N LEU A 126 -0.32 16.05 -1.67
CA LEU A 126 -0.96 14.93 -2.36
C LEU A 126 -1.25 13.76 -1.42
N ALA A 127 -0.40 13.51 -0.43
CA ALA A 127 -0.71 12.55 0.62
C ALA A 127 -1.88 13.04 1.46
N GLN A 128 -1.90 14.31 1.86
CA GLN A 128 -3.00 14.86 2.67
C GLN A 128 -4.34 14.90 1.93
N SER A 129 -4.33 15.09 0.61
CA SER A 129 -5.54 15.03 -0.22
C SER A 129 -6.03 13.59 -0.49
N GLY A 130 -5.22 12.58 -0.16
CA GLY A 130 -5.50 11.17 -0.43
C GLY A 130 -5.35 10.79 -1.92
N GLU A 131 -4.69 11.63 -2.71
CA GLU A 131 -4.42 11.33 -4.13
C GLU A 131 -3.33 10.27 -4.30
N VAL A 132 -2.46 10.12 -3.31
CA VAL A 132 -1.43 9.08 -3.25
C VAL A 132 -1.53 8.30 -1.95
N ASP A 133 -1.10 7.03 -1.99
CA ASP A 133 -1.12 6.14 -0.84
C ASP A 133 0.11 6.34 0.07
N LEU A 134 1.18 6.90 -0.49
CA LEU A 134 2.44 7.14 0.20
C LEU A 134 3.18 8.31 -0.45
N ALA A 135 3.83 9.14 0.35
CA ALA A 135 4.67 10.23 -0.14
C ALA A 135 5.96 10.35 0.67
N ILE A 136 6.97 10.99 0.09
CA ILE A 136 8.14 11.46 0.84
C ILE A 136 7.88 12.85 1.41
N SER A 137 8.24 13.10 2.66
CA SER A 137 8.10 14.41 3.32
C SER A 137 9.22 14.67 4.32
N PHE A 138 9.31 15.89 4.85
CA PHE A 138 10.25 16.24 5.93
C PHE A 138 9.74 15.92 7.34
N ASP A 139 8.46 15.61 7.45
CA ASP A 139 7.77 15.18 8.66
C ASP A 139 6.80 14.06 8.31
N GLY A 140 6.95 12.90 8.96
CA GLY A 140 6.19 11.72 8.55
C GLY A 140 6.25 10.57 9.53
N ASP A 141 5.84 9.41 9.05
CA ASP A 141 5.62 8.23 9.88
C ASP A 141 6.86 7.36 10.00
N PHE A 142 7.57 7.12 8.90
CA PHE A 142 8.74 6.22 8.87
C PHE A 142 9.98 6.94 8.38
N LYS A 143 10.99 7.08 9.25
CA LYS A 143 12.23 7.80 8.96
C LYS A 143 13.08 7.07 7.93
N ILE A 144 13.36 7.73 6.80
CA ILE A 144 14.21 7.24 5.70
C ILE A 144 15.68 7.58 5.97
N LEU A 145 16.03 8.86 5.96
CA LEU A 145 17.41 9.34 6.04
C LEU A 145 17.47 10.80 6.49
N SER A 146 18.50 11.18 7.25
CA SER A 146 18.82 12.59 7.48
C SER A 146 19.76 13.11 6.41
N ILE A 147 19.39 14.21 5.77
CA ILE A 147 20.14 14.82 4.69
C ILE A 147 20.52 16.24 5.11
N PRO A 148 21.82 16.60 5.05
CA PRO A 148 22.24 17.99 5.20
C PRO A 148 21.77 18.83 4.02
N TYR A 149 21.22 20.01 4.32
CA TYR A 149 20.86 21.03 3.34
C TYR A 149 21.80 22.22 3.44
N TYR A 150 22.16 22.77 2.30
CA TYR A 150 23.09 23.87 2.15
C TYR A 150 22.43 25.01 1.39
N ASN A 151 22.75 26.24 1.78
CA ASN A 151 22.39 27.42 1.02
C ASN A 151 23.54 27.75 0.07
N VAL A 152 23.25 27.71 -1.24
CA VAL A 152 24.18 28.07 -2.31
C VAL A 152 23.51 29.21 -3.08
N ASN A 153 24.09 30.41 -3.00
CA ASN A 153 23.61 31.60 -3.70
C ASN A 153 22.11 31.94 -3.46
N GLY A 154 21.58 31.64 -2.27
CA GLY A 154 20.19 31.90 -1.90
C GLY A 154 19.22 30.74 -2.16
N VAL A 155 19.69 29.64 -2.78
CA VAL A 155 18.89 28.44 -3.05
C VAL A 155 19.29 27.34 -2.06
N GLU A 156 18.30 26.72 -1.42
CA GLU A 156 18.53 25.59 -0.52
C GLU A 156 18.60 24.29 -1.34
N MET A 157 19.73 23.58 -1.24
CA MET A 157 19.97 22.33 -1.96
C MET A 157 20.41 21.24 -1.00
N SER A 158 20.02 20.00 -1.28
CA SER A 158 20.47 18.84 -0.53
C SER A 158 21.95 18.55 -0.78
N TYR A 159 22.60 17.88 0.16
CA TYR A 159 23.98 17.41 0.02
C TYR A 159 24.21 16.64 -1.29
N PHE A 160 23.25 15.83 -1.71
CA PHE A 160 23.37 15.01 -2.90
C PHE A 160 23.27 15.82 -4.20
N GLU A 161 22.41 16.84 -4.25
CA GLU A 161 22.34 17.79 -5.38
C GLU A 161 23.62 18.62 -5.49
N LEU A 162 24.18 19.03 -4.35
CA LEU A 162 25.42 19.80 -4.30
C LEU A 162 26.61 18.98 -4.82
N LEU A 163 26.68 17.68 -4.51
CA LEU A 163 27.71 16.79 -5.05
C LEU A 163 27.64 16.63 -6.57
N GLU A 164 26.43 16.61 -7.16
CA GLU A 164 26.28 16.53 -8.62
C GLU A 164 26.68 17.83 -9.33
N LEU A 165 26.47 18.99 -8.70
CA LEU A 165 26.82 20.29 -9.28
C LEU A 165 28.34 20.53 -9.36
N GLY A 166 29.14 19.86 -8.53
CA GLY A 166 30.61 19.91 -8.60
C GLY A 166 31.24 21.29 -8.37
N GLU A 167 30.50 22.25 -7.81
CA GLU A 167 30.96 23.65 -7.67
C GLU A 167 31.71 23.94 -6.36
N ASN A 168 32.75 24.77 -6.46
CA ASN A 168 33.46 25.42 -5.35
C ASN A 168 32.83 26.78 -4.99
N SER A 169 31.50 26.84 -4.85
CA SER A 169 30.78 28.05 -4.44
C SER A 169 30.86 28.26 -2.91
N ASN A 170 30.54 29.46 -2.41
CA ASN A 170 30.47 29.71 -0.97
C ASN A 170 29.28 28.95 -0.37
N VAL A 171 29.56 27.76 0.15
CA VAL A 171 28.54 26.87 0.71
C VAL A 171 28.40 27.12 2.21
N HIS A 172 27.21 27.47 2.67
CA HIS A 172 26.87 27.50 4.09
C HIS A 172 25.87 26.41 4.41
N LYS A 173 26.19 25.57 5.39
CA LYS A 173 25.25 24.59 5.91
C LYS A 173 24.06 25.34 6.49
N SER A 174 22.87 25.09 5.95
CA SER A 174 21.64 25.73 6.38
C SER A 174 20.98 24.94 7.50
N SER A 175 20.67 23.67 7.23
CA SER A 175 19.90 22.83 8.13
C SER A 175 20.22 21.34 7.91
N ASN A 176 19.82 20.49 8.84
CA ASN A 176 19.67 19.06 8.58
C ASN A 176 18.17 18.79 8.50
N LYS A 177 17.71 18.24 7.37
CA LYS A 177 16.32 17.78 7.22
C LYS A 177 16.29 16.26 7.28
N ILE A 178 15.19 15.70 7.75
CA ILE A 178 15.01 14.25 7.82
C ILE A 178 13.90 13.90 6.84
N LEU A 179 14.15 12.97 5.93
CA LEU A 179 13.14 12.44 5.04
C LEU A 179 12.38 11.32 5.73
N TYR A 180 11.06 11.32 5.53
CA TYR A 180 10.14 10.31 6.01
C TYR A 180 9.27 9.78 4.87
N PHE A 181 8.79 8.54 5.03
CA PHE A 181 7.57 8.11 4.37
C PHE A 181 6.37 8.58 5.17
N THR A 182 5.38 9.12 4.46
CA THR A 182 4.14 9.66 5.03
C THR A 182 2.95 9.01 4.36
N PHE A 183 2.01 8.58 5.20
CA PHE A 183 0.78 7.95 4.76
C PHE A 183 -0.42 8.88 5.01
N PRO A 184 -1.41 8.90 4.11
CA PRO A 184 -2.67 9.64 4.31
C PRO A 184 -3.46 9.10 5.50
N ASP A 185 -3.51 7.78 5.63
CA ASP A 185 -4.32 7.06 6.61
C ASP A 185 -3.49 6.00 7.32
N LYS A 186 -3.29 6.20 8.63
CA LYS A 186 -2.53 5.30 9.51
C LYS A 186 -3.30 4.03 9.90
N ASN A 187 -4.58 3.94 9.55
CA ASN A 187 -5.38 2.73 9.74
C ASN A 187 -5.54 1.94 8.44
N SER A 188 -4.94 2.42 7.34
CA SER A 188 -4.97 1.70 6.06
C SER A 188 -4.21 0.37 6.16
N ILE A 189 -4.65 -0.61 5.38
CA ILE A 189 -3.98 -1.92 5.29
C ILE A 189 -2.51 -1.73 4.88
N VAL A 190 -2.25 -0.83 3.92
CA VAL A 190 -0.89 -0.53 3.45
C VAL A 190 -0.01 0.00 4.58
N TYR A 191 -0.52 0.91 5.43
CA TYR A 191 0.24 1.41 6.56
C TYR A 191 0.65 0.30 7.51
N LEU A 192 -0.28 -0.60 7.84
CA LEU A 192 -0.03 -1.73 8.74
C LEU A 192 0.99 -2.71 8.14
N GLU A 193 0.83 -3.05 6.86
CA GLU A 193 1.79 -3.89 6.12
C GLU A 193 3.18 -3.24 6.08
N PHE A 194 3.24 -1.93 5.84
CA PHE A 194 4.49 -1.19 5.82
C PHE A 194 5.14 -1.12 7.20
N GLN A 195 4.33 -0.99 8.26
CA GLN A 195 4.82 -1.00 9.64
C GLN A 195 5.48 -2.34 10.01
N ASP A 196 4.89 -3.45 9.58
CA ASP A 196 5.45 -4.79 9.81
C ASP A 196 6.74 -5.02 8.99
N PHE A 197 6.80 -4.45 7.79
CA PHE A 197 7.96 -4.48 6.91
C PHE A 197 9.14 -3.63 7.41
N TYR A 198 8.84 -2.41 7.87
CA TYR A 198 9.82 -1.35 8.03
C TYR A 198 10.45 -1.34 9.42
N ASN A 199 11.60 -2.01 9.56
CA ASN A 199 12.36 -2.06 10.81
C ASN A 199 13.75 -1.42 10.70
N GLN A 200 14.36 -1.14 11.86
CA GLN A 200 15.67 -0.47 11.94
C GLN A 200 16.81 -1.29 11.32
N GLU A 201 16.77 -2.61 11.46
CA GLU A 201 17.79 -3.49 10.87
C GLU A 201 17.75 -3.43 9.34
N TYR A 202 16.55 -3.50 8.78
CA TYR A 202 16.30 -3.38 7.35
C TYR A 202 16.83 -2.05 6.80
N ILE A 203 16.50 -0.93 7.45
CA ILE A 203 16.97 0.39 6.99
C ILE A 203 18.47 0.54 7.10
N ASN A 204 19.09 0.06 8.17
CA ASN A 204 20.54 0.05 8.28
C ASN A 204 21.19 -0.76 7.15
N ASN A 205 20.60 -1.89 6.75
CA ASN A 205 21.09 -2.69 5.64
C ASN A 205 20.89 -1.98 4.28
N VAL A 206 19.76 -1.31 4.06
CA VAL A 206 19.53 -0.49 2.87
C VAL A 206 20.57 0.63 2.80
N LEU A 207 20.75 1.41 3.86
CA LEU A 207 21.71 2.53 3.88
C LEU A 207 23.16 2.07 3.70
N LYS A 208 23.54 0.89 4.22
CA LYS A 208 24.85 0.27 3.95
C LYS A 208 25.05 -0.04 2.47
N ARG A 209 24.04 -0.52 1.74
CA ARG A 209 24.13 -0.76 0.28
C ARG A 209 24.50 0.51 -0.48
N TYR A 210 24.04 1.66 -0.02
CA TYR A 210 24.35 2.98 -0.60
C TYR A 210 25.58 3.66 0.03
N LYS A 211 26.33 2.97 0.90
CA LYS A 211 27.49 3.51 1.66
C LYS A 211 27.16 4.73 2.53
N LEU A 212 25.90 4.84 2.98
CA LEU A 212 25.40 5.93 3.83
C LEU A 212 25.26 5.54 5.31
N GLY A 213 25.65 4.32 5.69
CA GLY A 213 25.47 3.74 7.03
C GLY A 213 26.34 4.34 8.15
N GLY A 214 26.76 5.60 8.04
CA GLY A 214 27.62 6.29 9.02
C GLY A 214 27.42 7.81 9.07
N ILE A 215 26.26 8.31 8.61
CA ILE A 215 25.88 9.73 8.70
C ILE A 215 24.82 9.92 9.78
#